data_AF-A0A966VM36-F1
#
_entry.id   AF-A0A966VM36-F1
#
_cell.length_a   1.000
_cell.length_b   1.000
_cell.length_c   1.000
_cell.angle_alpha   90.00
_cell.angle_beta   90.00
_cell.angle_gamma   90.00
#
_symmetry.space_group_name_H-M   'P 1'
#
loop_
_entity.id
_entity.type
_entity.pdbx_description
1 polymer ?
#
loop_
_entity_poly.entity_id
_entity_poly.type
_entity_poly.pdbx_seq_one_letter_code
_entity_poly.pdbx_strand_id
1 'polypeptide(L)'
;MTIAYHRPSSVADASGLAAAHSDGRLLAGGQSLLPAIRLGLSDPSDLIDLGRIPDLKGIREEAGSLRVGAMCTHAEVAASADVKRLIPALAQLAGHIGDRAVRNRGTLGGSLANNDPAACYPAAVLGLGATIHTNKRDIAGDDFFTGVYSTALEEGEVITSVSFPVPKAAGWQKFKQPASRFSIVGVFV
;
A
#
# COMPACT_ATOMS: atom_id res chain seq x y z
N MET A 1 19.58 19.04 8.08
CA MET A 1 19.28 18.81 6.66
C MET A 1 17.83 19.22 6.43
N THR A 2 17.55 20.02 5.40
CA THR A 2 16.19 20.53 5.13
C THR A 2 15.59 19.70 4.01
N ILE A 3 14.46 19.04 4.28
CA ILE A 3 13.71 18.25 3.29
C ILE A 3 12.60 19.15 2.72
N ALA A 4 12.52 19.27 1.40
CA ALA A 4 11.43 19.99 0.74
C ALA A 4 10.13 19.17 0.79
N TYR A 5 8.99 19.82 0.96
CA TYR A 5 7.71 19.15 1.13
C TYR A 5 6.67 19.68 0.13
N HIS A 6 6.13 18.76 -0.66
CA HIS A 6 5.20 19.03 -1.74
C HIS A 6 3.84 18.41 -1.44
N ARG A 7 2.76 19.08 -1.88
CA ARG A 7 1.38 18.61 -1.69
C ARG A 7 0.57 18.70 -2.99
N PRO A 8 0.91 17.89 -4.00
CA PRO A 8 0.19 17.88 -5.28
C PRO A 8 -1.30 17.52 -5.10
N SER A 9 -2.11 17.97 -6.04
CA SER A 9 -3.54 17.67 -6.11
C SER A 9 -3.91 16.58 -7.11
N SER A 10 -2.96 16.15 -7.95
CA SER A 10 -3.17 15.11 -8.96
C SER A 10 -2.05 14.08 -8.97
N VAL A 11 -2.34 12.90 -9.51
CA VAL A 11 -1.34 11.83 -9.69
C VAL A 11 -0.26 12.25 -10.69
N ALA A 12 -0.64 12.99 -11.74
CA ALA A 12 0.31 13.50 -12.74
C ALA A 12 1.33 14.45 -12.11
N ASP A 13 0.89 15.40 -11.28
CA ASP A 13 1.80 16.32 -10.59
C ASP A 13 2.70 15.58 -9.60
N ALA A 14 2.16 14.60 -8.87
CA ALA A 14 2.95 13.81 -7.92
C ALA A 14 4.02 12.98 -8.62
N SER A 15 3.67 12.32 -9.73
CA SER A 15 4.59 11.53 -10.55
C SER A 15 5.66 12.42 -11.19
N GLY A 16 5.27 13.60 -11.70
CA GLY A 16 6.20 14.58 -12.27
C GLY A 16 7.21 15.10 -11.24
N LEU A 17 6.75 15.43 -10.03
CA LEU A 17 7.65 15.84 -8.94
C LEU A 17 8.60 14.70 -8.54
N ALA A 18 8.10 13.48 -8.36
CA ALA A 18 8.95 12.34 -8.03
C ALA A 18 10.01 12.07 -9.11
N ALA A 19 9.66 12.18 -10.39
CA ALA A 19 10.61 12.00 -11.49
C ALA A 19 11.61 13.15 -11.64
N ALA A 20 11.25 14.38 -11.24
CA ALA A 20 12.11 15.55 -11.34
C ALA A 20 13.18 15.62 -10.24
N HIS A 21 12.99 14.90 -9.14
CA HIS A 21 13.87 14.91 -7.97
C HIS A 21 14.44 13.51 -7.74
N SER A 22 15.73 13.28 -8.02
CA SER A 22 16.39 11.97 -7.93
C SER A 22 16.23 11.28 -6.57
N ASP A 23 16.19 12.06 -5.49
CA ASP A 23 15.99 11.58 -4.12
C ASP A 23 14.60 11.95 -3.58
N GLY A 24 13.68 12.31 -4.47
CA GLY A 24 12.28 12.51 -4.16
C GLY A 24 11.64 11.20 -3.71
N ARG A 25 10.82 11.27 -2.67
CA ARG A 25 10.06 10.11 -2.19
C ARG A 25 8.59 10.47 -2.06
N LEU A 26 7.75 9.61 -2.63
CA LEU A 26 6.31 9.67 -2.44
C LEU A 26 5.98 9.38 -0.96
N LEU A 27 5.21 10.27 -0.35
CA LEU A 27 4.75 10.15 1.03
C LEU A 27 3.28 9.77 1.04
N ALA A 28 3.00 8.52 1.42
CA ALA A 28 1.67 8.04 1.73
C ALA A 28 1.36 8.24 3.24
N GLY A 29 1.08 7.15 3.97
CA GLY A 29 0.83 7.18 5.42
C GLY A 29 2.04 7.50 6.31
N GLY A 30 3.25 7.46 5.75
CA GLY A 30 4.51 7.74 6.43
C GLY A 30 4.95 6.73 7.48
N GLN A 31 4.25 5.59 7.63
CA GLN A 31 4.51 4.62 8.71
C GLN A 31 5.75 3.74 8.50
N SER A 32 6.33 3.73 7.31
CA SER A 32 7.63 3.10 7.03
C SER A 32 8.70 4.14 6.72
N LEU A 33 8.39 5.08 5.82
CA LEU A 33 9.35 6.09 5.35
C LEU A 33 9.81 7.06 6.44
N LEU A 34 8.89 7.61 7.26
CA LEU A 34 9.29 8.59 8.29
C LEU A 34 10.15 7.95 9.40
N PRO A 35 9.87 6.73 9.88
CA PRO A 35 10.80 6.00 10.74
C PRO A 35 12.16 5.76 10.10
N ALA A 36 12.21 5.38 8.81
CA ALA A 36 13.49 5.18 8.11
C ALA A 36 14.32 6.46 8.04
N ILE A 37 13.68 7.61 7.76
CA ILE A 37 14.34 8.92 7.80
C ILE A 37 14.86 9.25 9.20
N ARG A 38 14.04 9.04 10.24
CA ARG A 38 14.43 9.29 11.63
C ARG A 38 15.64 8.46 12.07
N LEU A 39 15.78 7.24 11.53
CA LEU A 39 16.89 6.34 11.81
C LEU A 39 18.11 6.56 10.89
N GLY A 40 18.04 7.51 9.94
CA GLY A 40 19.10 7.76 8.96
C GLY A 40 19.26 6.66 7.91
N LEU A 41 18.24 5.81 7.72
CA LEU A 41 18.22 4.74 6.72
C LEU A 41 17.71 5.22 5.35
N SER A 42 17.15 6.43 5.30
CA SER A 42 16.65 7.09 4.09
C SER A 42 16.88 8.58 4.23
N ASP A 43 17.35 9.24 3.17
CA ASP A 43 17.72 10.66 3.20
C ASP A 43 17.16 11.40 1.97
N PRO A 44 15.82 11.52 1.86
CA PRO A 44 15.20 12.11 0.67
C PRO A 44 15.40 13.62 0.63
N SER A 45 15.61 14.16 -0.57
CA SER A 45 15.61 15.61 -0.80
C SER A 45 14.20 16.19 -0.68
N ASP A 46 13.21 15.42 -1.13
CA ASP A 46 11.83 15.86 -1.31
C ASP A 46 10.83 14.80 -0.80
N LEU A 47 9.80 15.27 -0.10
CA LEU A 47 8.64 14.46 0.27
C LEU A 47 7.42 14.94 -0.50
N ILE A 48 6.86 14.05 -1.33
CA ILE A 48 5.69 14.32 -2.17
C ILE A 48 4.44 13.69 -1.54
N ASP A 49 3.65 14.47 -0.79
CA ASP A 49 2.47 13.98 -0.07
C ASP A 49 1.28 13.69 -0.99
N LEU A 50 0.92 12.41 -1.07
CA LEU A 50 -0.21 11.91 -1.85
C LEU A 50 -1.57 12.13 -1.16
N GLY A 51 -1.60 12.56 0.11
CA GLY A 51 -2.78 12.63 0.97
C GLY A 51 -3.91 13.53 0.48
N ARG A 52 -3.62 14.47 -0.43
CA ARG A 52 -4.59 15.40 -1.01
C ARG A 52 -5.19 14.96 -2.34
N ILE A 53 -4.71 13.86 -2.92
CA ILE A 53 -5.20 13.39 -4.23
C ILE A 53 -6.46 12.53 -4.01
N PRO A 54 -7.65 13.00 -4.41
CA PRO A 54 -8.90 12.28 -4.16
C PRO A 54 -8.97 10.95 -4.91
N ASP A 55 -8.41 10.90 -6.12
CA ASP A 55 -8.47 9.73 -7.02
C ASP A 55 -7.72 8.50 -6.49
N LEU A 56 -6.85 8.69 -5.49
CA LEU A 56 -6.12 7.60 -4.81
C LEU A 56 -6.92 6.98 -3.66
N LYS A 57 -8.15 7.43 -3.40
CA LYS A 57 -8.99 6.99 -2.29
C LYS A 57 -10.24 6.29 -2.78
N GLY A 58 -10.92 5.65 -1.83
CA GLY A 58 -12.20 4.99 -2.06
C GLY A 58 -12.07 3.48 -2.23
N ILE A 59 -13.17 2.81 -1.91
CA ILE A 59 -13.34 1.37 -2.01
C ILE A 59 -14.66 1.14 -2.72
N ARG A 60 -14.67 0.30 -3.76
CA ARG A 60 -15.88 -0.01 -4.51
C ARG A 60 -15.79 -1.38 -5.18
N GLU A 61 -16.94 -1.97 -5.42
CA GLU A 61 -17.08 -3.13 -6.29
C GLU A 61 -17.14 -2.66 -7.75
N GLU A 62 -16.34 -3.27 -8.62
CA GLU A 62 -16.26 -2.92 -10.05
C GLU A 62 -15.90 -4.19 -10.84
N ALA A 63 -16.73 -4.53 -11.84
CA ALA A 63 -16.51 -5.66 -12.74
C ALA A 63 -16.16 -7.01 -12.05
N GLY A 64 -16.84 -7.34 -10.94
CA GLY A 64 -16.59 -8.58 -10.19
C GLY A 64 -15.31 -8.58 -9.35
N SER A 65 -14.68 -7.42 -9.19
CA SER A 65 -13.53 -7.19 -8.32
C SER A 65 -13.82 -6.10 -7.29
N LEU A 66 -13.10 -6.14 -6.18
CA LEU A 66 -13.07 -5.07 -5.20
C LEU A 66 -11.88 -4.15 -5.50
N ARG A 67 -12.14 -2.92 -5.96
CA ARG A 67 -11.12 -1.91 -6.21
C ARG A 67 -10.90 -1.06 -4.96
N VAL A 68 -9.66 -1.02 -4.49
CA VAL A 68 -9.23 -0.28 -3.28
C VAL A 68 -8.18 0.76 -3.67
N GLY A 69 -8.44 2.03 -3.38
CA GLY A 69 -7.51 3.12 -3.65
C GLY A 69 -6.20 2.98 -2.86
N ALA A 70 -5.08 3.37 -3.47
CA ALA A 70 -3.75 3.25 -2.87
C ALA A 70 -3.60 4.02 -1.54
N MET A 71 -4.35 5.11 -1.38
CA MET A 71 -4.36 5.95 -0.18
C MET A 71 -5.45 5.56 0.82
N CYS A 72 -6.19 4.47 0.60
CA CYS A 72 -7.02 3.89 1.65
C CYS A 72 -6.14 3.37 2.79
N THR A 73 -6.43 3.86 3.99
CA THR A 73 -5.76 3.45 5.20
C THR A 73 -6.12 2.01 5.56
N HIS A 74 -5.26 1.32 6.30
CA HIS A 74 -5.56 -0.03 6.78
C HIS A 74 -6.83 -0.05 7.64
N ALA A 75 -7.09 1.02 8.39
CA ALA A 75 -8.31 1.17 9.17
C ALA A 75 -9.57 1.26 8.28
N GLU A 76 -9.53 2.03 7.19
CA GLU A 76 -10.65 2.12 6.24
C GLU A 76 -10.90 0.78 5.55
N VAL A 77 -9.84 0.09 5.11
CA VAL A 77 -9.96 -1.24 4.50
C VAL A 77 -10.56 -2.25 5.49
N ALA A 78 -10.09 -2.26 6.73
CA ALA A 78 -10.60 -3.15 7.77
C ALA A 78 -12.06 -2.85 8.17
N ALA A 79 -12.48 -1.59 8.09
CA ALA A 79 -13.80 -1.13 8.51
C ALA A 79 -14.86 -1.21 7.41
N SER A 80 -14.46 -1.16 6.14
CA SER A 80 -15.33 -1.08 4.97
C SER A 80 -16.37 -2.20 4.93
N ALA A 81 -17.63 -1.81 4.70
CA ALA A 81 -18.75 -2.73 4.54
C ALA A 81 -18.56 -3.62 3.29
N ASP A 82 -18.08 -3.04 2.19
CA ASP A 82 -17.82 -3.79 0.96
C ASP A 82 -16.68 -4.78 1.13
N VAL A 83 -15.57 -4.40 1.78
CA VAL A 83 -14.47 -5.35 2.04
C VAL A 83 -14.97 -6.49 2.93
N LYS A 84 -15.73 -6.18 3.99
CA LYS A 84 -16.27 -7.20 4.90
C LYS A 84 -17.29 -8.13 4.24
N ARG A 85 -18.06 -7.63 3.26
CA ARG A 85 -19.06 -8.41 2.53
C ARG A 85 -18.41 -9.29 1.46
N LEU A 86 -17.49 -8.71 0.68
CA LEU A 86 -16.93 -9.34 -0.52
C LEU A 86 -15.69 -10.18 -0.22
N ILE A 87 -14.78 -9.68 0.61
CA ILE A 87 -13.52 -10.35 0.95
C ILE A 87 -13.24 -10.21 2.46
N PRO A 88 -14.01 -10.90 3.33
CA PRO A 88 -13.86 -10.78 4.79
C PRO A 88 -12.43 -11.04 5.29
N ALA A 89 -11.70 -11.95 4.64
CA ALA A 89 -10.30 -12.24 4.96
C ALA A 89 -9.37 -11.02 4.75
N LEU A 90 -9.64 -10.18 3.75
CA LEU A 90 -8.89 -8.94 3.51
C LEU A 90 -9.17 -7.89 4.60
N ALA A 91 -10.42 -7.77 5.04
CA ALA A 91 -10.77 -6.91 6.17
C ALA A 91 -10.07 -7.38 7.46
N GLN A 92 -10.05 -8.70 7.72
CA GLN A 92 -9.33 -9.27 8.86
C GLN A 92 -7.83 -8.98 8.78
N LEU A 93 -7.19 -9.22 7.63
CA LEU A 93 -5.78 -8.91 7.42
C LEU A 93 -5.48 -7.45 7.76
N ALA A 94 -6.22 -6.52 7.15
CA ALA A 94 -6.01 -5.09 7.34
C ALA A 94 -6.17 -4.67 8.82
N GLY A 95 -7.14 -5.27 9.53
CA GLY A 95 -7.40 -5.04 10.95
C GLY A 95 -6.28 -5.49 11.89
N HIS A 96 -5.36 -6.33 11.41
CA HIS A 96 -4.25 -6.90 12.19
C HIS A 96 -2.86 -6.39 11.77
N ILE A 97 -2.81 -5.38 10.90
CA ILE A 97 -1.56 -4.66 10.60
C ILE A 97 -1.25 -3.71 11.75
N GLY A 98 -0.03 -3.77 12.30
CA GLY A 98 0.44 -2.85 13.34
C GLY A 98 -0.52 -2.69 14.53
N ASP A 99 -0.53 -1.49 15.09
CA ASP A 99 -1.50 -1.04 16.10
C ASP A 99 -2.54 -0.07 15.49
N ARG A 100 -3.44 0.46 16.34
CA ARG A 100 -4.50 1.37 15.90
C ARG A 100 -3.95 2.67 15.28
N ALA A 101 -2.84 3.21 15.80
CA ALA A 101 -2.26 4.45 15.29
C ALA A 101 -1.62 4.21 13.91
N VAL A 102 -0.89 3.10 13.76
CA VAL A 102 -0.34 2.66 12.47
C VAL A 102 -1.46 2.48 11.46
N ARG A 103 -2.56 1.78 11.81
CA ARG A 103 -3.66 1.53 10.86
C ARG A 103 -4.39 2.78 10.40
N ASN A 104 -4.49 3.80 11.24
CA ASN A 104 -5.16 5.05 10.89
C ASN A 104 -4.33 5.93 9.94
N ARG A 105 -3.05 5.59 9.71
CA ARG A 105 -2.19 6.36 8.81
C ARG A 105 -1.63 5.53 7.66
N GLY A 106 -1.15 4.32 7.93
CA GLY A 106 -0.60 3.41 6.93
C GLY A 106 -1.65 3.06 5.87
N THR A 107 -1.22 3.05 4.60
CA THR A 107 -2.11 2.86 3.45
C THR A 107 -1.78 1.60 2.68
N LEU A 108 -2.76 1.05 1.95
CA LEU A 108 -2.57 -0.11 1.09
C LEU A 108 -1.38 0.08 0.12
N GLY A 109 -1.40 1.16 -0.66
CA GLY A 109 -0.36 1.46 -1.64
C GLY A 109 1.00 1.69 -1.00
N GLY A 110 1.06 2.38 0.15
CA GLY A 110 2.32 2.58 0.87
C GLY A 110 2.93 1.27 1.38
N SER A 111 2.10 0.33 1.84
CA SER A 111 2.57 -1.00 2.24
C SER A 111 3.11 -1.81 1.07
N LEU A 112 2.46 -1.73 -0.10
CA LEU A 112 2.86 -2.47 -1.29
C LEU A 112 4.13 -1.90 -1.92
N ALA A 113 4.21 -0.57 -2.07
CA ALA A 113 5.38 0.11 -2.61
C ALA A 113 6.64 -0.10 -1.74
N ASN A 114 6.47 -0.19 -0.41
CA ASN A 114 7.58 -0.48 0.48
C ASN A 114 8.08 -1.94 0.36
N ASN A 115 7.20 -2.88 0.00
CA ASN A 115 7.49 -4.31 -0.13
C ASN A 115 8.41 -4.90 0.97
N ASP A 116 8.05 -4.66 2.23
CA ASP A 116 8.70 -5.36 3.34
C ASP A 116 8.27 -6.84 3.30
N PRO A 117 9.19 -7.82 3.33
CA PRO A 117 8.84 -9.25 3.35
C PRO A 117 7.91 -9.66 4.49
N ALA A 118 7.89 -8.92 5.60
CA ALA A 118 7.01 -9.15 6.74
C ALA A 118 5.66 -8.41 6.65
N ALA A 119 5.43 -7.62 5.59
CA ALA A 119 4.17 -6.94 5.33
C ALA A 119 3.04 -7.94 5.07
N CYS A 120 1.80 -7.52 5.37
CA CYS A 120 0.65 -8.41 5.27
C CYS A 120 0.04 -8.41 3.85
N TYR A 121 -0.07 -7.26 3.19
CA TYR A 121 -0.75 -7.15 1.90
C TYR A 121 -0.12 -7.93 0.74
N PRO A 122 1.22 -8.13 0.63
CA PRO A 122 1.77 -8.95 -0.43
C PRO A 122 1.15 -10.35 -0.51
N ALA A 123 0.89 -10.98 0.64
CA ALA A 123 0.21 -12.27 0.69
C ALA A 123 -1.21 -12.20 0.11
N ALA A 124 -1.98 -11.15 0.40
CA ALA A 124 -3.32 -10.97 -0.17
C ALA A 124 -3.30 -10.67 -1.66
N VAL A 125 -2.33 -9.89 -2.14
CA VAL A 125 -2.18 -9.61 -3.57
C VAL A 125 -1.94 -10.90 -4.33
N LEU A 126 -1.00 -11.73 -3.87
CA LEU A 126 -0.67 -13.00 -4.50
C LEU A 126 -1.80 -14.02 -4.35
N GLY A 127 -2.30 -14.21 -3.12
CA GLY A 127 -3.34 -15.21 -2.82
C GLY A 127 -4.68 -14.97 -3.51
N LEU A 128 -5.02 -13.70 -3.79
CA LEU A 128 -6.25 -13.35 -4.51
C LEU A 128 -6.05 -13.17 -6.04
N GLY A 129 -4.81 -13.27 -6.54
CA GLY A 129 -4.50 -12.93 -7.93
C GLY A 129 -4.87 -11.49 -8.27
N ALA A 130 -4.53 -10.54 -7.38
CA ALA A 130 -4.89 -9.15 -7.52
C ALA A 130 -4.10 -8.45 -8.63
N THR A 131 -4.71 -7.39 -9.20
CA THR A 131 -4.04 -6.50 -10.15
C THR A 131 -3.71 -5.18 -9.49
N ILE A 132 -2.47 -4.73 -9.62
CA ILE A 132 -1.99 -3.45 -9.10
C ILE A 132 -2.04 -2.45 -10.25
N HIS A 133 -2.82 -1.39 -10.07
CA HIS A 133 -2.97 -0.32 -11.06
C HIS A 133 -2.05 0.83 -10.70
N THR A 134 -1.27 1.31 -11.66
CA THR A 134 -0.42 2.49 -11.51
C THR A 134 -0.93 3.63 -12.38
N ASN A 135 -0.19 4.74 -12.44
CA ASN A 135 -0.44 5.82 -13.38
C ASN A 135 0.08 5.53 -14.80
N LYS A 136 0.83 4.43 -14.99
CA LYS A 136 1.42 4.07 -16.28
C LYS A 136 0.84 2.78 -16.86
N ARG A 137 0.57 1.78 -16.01
CA ARG A 137 0.19 0.44 -16.43
C ARG A 137 -0.53 -0.33 -15.33
N ASP A 138 -1.06 -1.49 -15.72
CA ASP A 138 -1.55 -2.51 -14.81
C ASP A 138 -0.50 -3.61 -14.68
N ILE A 139 -0.29 -4.10 -13.46
CA ILE A 139 0.72 -5.11 -13.13
C ILE A 139 0.01 -6.26 -12.40
N ALA A 140 0.17 -7.48 -12.89
CA ALA A 140 -0.33 -8.66 -12.19
C ALA A 140 0.41 -8.81 -10.85
N GLY A 141 -0.30 -9.27 -9.81
CA GLY A 141 0.28 -9.42 -8.47
C GLY A 141 1.55 -10.27 -8.45
N ASP A 142 1.58 -11.34 -9.24
CA ASP A 142 2.73 -12.24 -9.38
C ASP A 142 3.96 -11.55 -9.99
N ASP A 143 3.76 -10.54 -10.84
CA ASP A 143 4.83 -9.80 -11.52
C ASP A 143 5.28 -8.57 -10.72
N PHE A 144 4.54 -8.17 -9.67
CA PHE A 144 4.81 -6.92 -8.98
C PHE A 144 5.96 -7.00 -7.98
N PHE A 145 6.16 -8.14 -7.31
CA PHE A 145 7.18 -8.31 -6.27
C PHE A 145 8.44 -8.97 -6.83
N THR A 146 9.50 -8.20 -7.00
CA THR A 146 10.73 -8.64 -7.69
C THR A 146 11.87 -9.03 -6.75
N GLY A 147 11.75 -8.73 -5.45
CA GLY A 147 12.74 -9.05 -4.44
C GLY A 147 12.44 -8.39 -3.09
N VAL A 148 13.35 -8.54 -2.13
CA VAL A 148 13.22 -7.92 -0.80
C VAL A 148 13.33 -6.39 -0.93
N TYR A 149 12.31 -5.65 -0.47
CA TYR A 149 12.19 -4.19 -0.65
C TYR A 149 12.24 -3.70 -2.11
N SER A 150 11.97 -4.59 -3.08
CA SER A 150 12.00 -4.27 -4.51
C SER A 150 10.68 -4.65 -5.17
N THR A 151 10.21 -3.80 -6.08
CA THR A 151 8.96 -4.01 -6.83
C THR A 151 9.19 -3.74 -8.31
N ALA A 152 8.19 -4.02 -9.14
CA ALA A 152 8.19 -3.68 -10.56
C ALA A 152 7.86 -2.19 -10.85
N LEU A 153 7.76 -1.34 -9.81
CA LEU A 153 7.56 0.09 -9.99
C LEU A 153 8.80 0.75 -10.61
N GLU A 154 8.56 1.56 -11.64
CA GLU A 154 9.56 2.44 -12.22
C GLU A 154 9.68 3.75 -11.42
N GLU A 155 10.74 4.52 -11.69
CA GLU A 155 10.94 5.83 -11.09
C GLU A 155 9.75 6.76 -11.37
N GLY A 156 9.30 7.45 -10.33
CA GLY A 156 8.10 8.30 -10.35
C GLY A 156 6.78 7.59 -10.60
N GLU A 157 6.73 6.25 -10.69
CA GLU A 157 5.49 5.49 -10.87
C GLU A 157 4.69 5.44 -9.57
N VAL A 158 3.38 5.70 -9.67
CA VAL A 158 2.48 5.84 -8.53
C VAL A 158 1.43 4.74 -8.59
N ILE A 159 1.37 3.89 -7.55
CA ILE A 159 0.23 2.98 -7.37
C ILE A 159 -1.03 3.82 -7.16
N THR A 160 -2.05 3.63 -8.01
CA THR A 160 -3.32 4.35 -7.92
C THR A 160 -4.36 3.56 -7.15
N SER A 161 -4.41 2.25 -7.36
CA SER A 161 -5.35 1.34 -6.72
C SER A 161 -4.92 -0.12 -6.88
N VAL A 162 -5.62 -1.01 -6.19
CA VAL A 162 -5.48 -2.46 -6.36
C VAL A 162 -6.88 -3.04 -6.56
N SER A 163 -7.02 -3.91 -7.56
CA SER A 163 -8.26 -4.67 -7.79
C SER A 163 -8.06 -6.09 -7.33
N PHE A 164 -8.88 -6.51 -6.38
CA PHE A 164 -8.92 -7.88 -5.86
C PHE A 164 -10.12 -8.61 -6.47
N PRO A 165 -9.93 -9.66 -7.29
CA PRO A 165 -11.02 -10.52 -7.72
C PRO A 165 -11.83 -11.01 -6.53
N VAL A 166 -13.16 -11.00 -6.60
CA VAL A 166 -14.00 -11.50 -5.51
C VAL A 166 -13.92 -13.04 -5.50
N PRO A 167 -13.35 -13.66 -4.45
CA PRO A 167 -13.17 -15.11 -4.41
C PRO A 167 -14.46 -15.80 -3.95
N LYS A 168 -14.59 -17.09 -4.24
CA LYS A 168 -15.67 -17.92 -3.66
C LYS A 168 -15.49 -18.09 -2.14
N ALA A 169 -14.25 -18.23 -1.71
CA ALA A 169 -13.83 -18.31 -0.32
C ALA A 169 -12.39 -17.82 -0.23
N ALA A 170 -12.02 -17.24 0.91
CA ALA A 170 -10.66 -16.85 1.22
C ALA A 170 -10.39 -16.99 2.72
N GLY A 171 -9.14 -17.26 3.08
CA GLY A 171 -8.66 -17.39 4.44
C GLY A 171 -7.39 -16.59 4.65
N TRP A 172 -7.24 -15.99 5.82
CA TRP A 172 -6.01 -15.31 6.21
C TRP A 172 -5.62 -15.69 7.63
N GLN A 173 -4.35 -16.03 7.82
CA GLN A 173 -3.80 -16.31 9.14
C GLN A 173 -2.41 -15.68 9.29
N LYS A 174 -2.13 -15.18 10.49
CA LYS A 174 -0.84 -14.61 10.85
C LYS A 174 -0.35 -15.17 12.18
N PHE A 175 0.86 -15.69 12.17
CA PHE A 175 1.64 -15.91 13.37
C PHE A 175 2.49 -14.65 13.61
N LYS A 176 2.08 -13.86 14.61
CA LYS A 176 2.65 -12.51 14.85
C LYS A 176 3.84 -12.57 15.81
N GLN A 177 4.86 -11.74 15.54
CA GLN A 177 5.87 -11.41 16.53
C GLN A 177 5.21 -10.49 17.59
N PRO A 178 5.24 -10.82 18.91
CA PRO A 178 4.48 -10.06 19.92
C PRO A 178 4.86 -8.59 20.10
N ALA A 179 6.15 -8.26 20.03
CA ALA A 179 6.71 -6.92 20.22
C ALA A 179 6.55 -6.03 18.98
N SER A 180 6.96 -6.52 17.80
CA SER A 180 6.92 -5.73 16.56
C SER A 180 5.58 -5.82 15.83
N ARG A 181 4.77 -6.83 16.14
CA ARG A 181 3.49 -7.16 15.47
C ARG A 181 3.64 -7.50 13.99
N PHE A 182 4.85 -7.63 13.46
CA PHE A 182 5.09 -8.16 12.12
C PHE A 182 4.75 -9.65 12.04
N SER A 183 4.57 -10.15 10.82
CA SER A 183 4.38 -11.57 10.59
C SER A 183 5.71 -12.30 10.78
N ILE A 184 5.73 -13.32 11.63
CA ILE A 184 6.76 -14.36 11.56
C ILE A 184 6.40 -15.30 10.40
N VAL A 185 5.11 -15.66 10.32
CA VAL A 185 4.50 -16.34 9.18
C VAL A 185 3.14 -15.69 8.91
N GLY A 186 2.83 -15.45 7.63
CA GLY A 186 1.53 -14.98 7.17
C GLY A 186 1.10 -15.79 5.94
N VAL A 187 -0.16 -16.21 5.91
CA VAL A 187 -0.72 -16.97 4.80
C VAL A 187 -2.04 -16.32 4.40
N PHE A 188 -2.24 -16.16 3.09
CA PHE A 188 -3.51 -15.80 2.48
C PHE A 188 -3.81 -16.84 1.40
N VAL A 189 -5.01 -17.42 1.42
CA VAL A 189 -5.51 -18.45 0.49
C VAL A 189 -6.93 -18.17 0.07
#